data_AF-A0A7Y2EMH5-F1
#
_entry.id   AF-A0A7Y2EMH5-F1
#
_cell.length_a   1.000
_cell.length_b   1.000
_cell.length_c   1.000
_cell.angle_alpha   90.00
_cell.angle_beta   90.00
_cell.angle_gamma   90.00
#
_symmetry.space_group_name_H-M   'P 1'
#
loop_
_entity.id
_entity.type
_entity.pdbx_description
1 polymer ?
#
loop_
_entity_poly.entity_id
_entity_poly.type
_entity_poly.pdbx_seq_one_letter_code
_entity_poly.pdbx_strand_id
1 'polypeptide(L)'
;MRVLRYALAALLVLLVLYVGACTATSGDNDPPLEHRWSIDFPHSPQRLWALMQDYGNWTQYAPMVIEVQVLHPGDAQGNGLLRRVIYQMPLGRRGSALELVTDVTPARGYTYTMISATPGNDQTGKLRLERLGRNETRLHFEERYNLTAFPWRLFEKQIYGFINKKNEESMRSMSAWLTEHPEYRPDLVET
;
A
#
# COMPACT_ATOMS: atom_id res chain seq x y z
N MET A 1 -20.74 -3.78 29.34
CA MET A 1 -21.07 -3.14 28.05
C MET A 1 -20.00 -2.12 27.68
N ARG A 2 -18.91 -2.53 27.02
CA ARG A 2 -17.90 -1.64 26.40
C ARG A 2 -17.21 -2.41 25.27
N VAL A 3 -17.82 -2.45 24.09
CA VAL A 3 -17.21 -3.01 22.87
C VAL A 3 -17.53 -2.04 21.73
N LEU A 4 -16.73 -0.98 21.63
CA LEU A 4 -16.85 0.02 20.56
C LEU A 4 -15.52 0.74 20.32
N ARG A 5 -14.45 -0.01 20.04
CA ARG A 5 -13.16 0.49 19.53
C ARG A 5 -12.58 -0.63 18.65
N TYR A 6 -11.81 -0.30 17.62
CA TYR A 6 -11.21 -1.22 16.63
C TYR A 6 -12.10 -1.60 15.43
N ALA A 7 -12.70 -0.61 14.79
CA ALA A 7 -13.07 -0.68 13.38
C ALA A 7 -12.61 0.63 12.74
N LEU A 8 -12.20 0.59 11.47
CA LEU A 8 -11.37 1.57 10.76
C LEU A 8 -9.88 1.25 10.92
N ALA A 9 -9.35 0.47 9.97
CA ALA A 9 -7.90 0.27 9.82
C ALA A 9 -7.37 0.08 8.38
N ALA A 10 -8.21 0.14 7.36
CA ALA A 10 -7.78 0.49 6.00
C ALA A 10 -8.89 1.30 5.33
N LEU A 11 -9.54 2.16 6.10
CA LEU A 11 -10.75 2.82 5.61
C LEU A 11 -10.49 3.68 4.37
N LEU A 12 -9.26 4.16 4.14
CA LEU A 12 -9.15 5.46 3.49
C LEU A 12 -8.24 5.57 2.26
N VAL A 13 -7.27 4.67 2.00
CA VAL A 13 -6.89 4.38 0.60
C VAL A 13 -8.13 3.85 -0.14
N LEU A 14 -9.01 3.18 0.62
CA LEU A 14 -10.22 2.53 0.14
C LEU A 14 -11.44 3.47 0.11
N LEU A 15 -11.42 4.61 0.81
CA LEU A 15 -12.45 5.64 0.69
C LEU A 15 -12.21 6.51 -0.56
N VAL A 16 -10.95 6.72 -0.97
CA VAL A 16 -10.67 7.39 -2.26
C VAL A 16 -11.23 6.56 -3.42
N LEU A 17 -11.16 5.22 -3.33
CA LEU A 17 -11.81 4.31 -4.29
C LEU A 17 -13.34 4.26 -4.18
N TYR A 18 -13.91 4.52 -3.00
CA TYR A 18 -15.37 4.51 -2.79
C TYR A 18 -16.06 5.80 -3.29
N VAL A 19 -15.33 6.91 -3.39
CA VAL A 19 -15.90 8.24 -3.70
C VAL A 19 -15.82 8.60 -5.18
N GLY A 20 -15.04 7.88 -6.00
CA GLY A 20 -15.08 8.01 -7.46
C GLY A 20 -16.44 7.67 -8.11
N ALA A 21 -17.41 7.16 -7.34
CA ALA A 21 -18.78 6.91 -7.80
C ALA A 21 -19.77 8.04 -7.48
N CYS A 22 -19.37 9.11 -6.80
CA CYS A 22 -20.23 10.26 -6.55
C CYS A 22 -19.84 11.43 -7.46
N THR A 23 -20.66 11.63 -8.49
CA THR A 23 -20.59 12.69 -9.49
C THR A 23 -20.40 14.09 -8.89
N ALA A 24 -19.26 14.71 -9.15
CA ALA A 24 -19.13 16.16 -9.21
C ALA A 24 -17.94 16.52 -10.11
N THR A 25 -18.24 17.05 -11.30
CA THR A 25 -17.27 17.77 -12.13
C THR A 25 -16.90 19.07 -11.41
N SER A 26 -15.65 19.21 -10.95
CA SER A 26 -15.13 20.52 -10.56
C SER A 26 -13.62 20.63 -10.79
N GLY A 27 -13.27 21.46 -11.78
CA GLY A 27 -12.03 22.23 -11.92
C GLY A 27 -10.70 21.51 -11.67
N ASP A 28 -10.05 21.11 -12.76
CA ASP A 28 -8.58 21.00 -12.87
C ASP A 28 -7.96 22.30 -12.35
N ASN A 29 -7.16 22.27 -11.27
CA ASN A 29 -6.04 23.19 -10.99
C ASN A 29 -5.40 23.02 -9.59
N ASP A 30 -5.91 22.16 -8.70
CA ASP A 30 -5.24 21.91 -7.42
C ASP A 30 -4.11 20.87 -7.58
N PRO A 31 -2.89 21.13 -7.07
CA PRO A 31 -1.79 20.18 -7.15
C PRO A 31 -2.08 18.91 -6.32
N PRO A 32 -1.62 17.73 -6.76
CA PRO A 32 -1.79 16.48 -6.02
C PRO A 32 -1.18 16.60 -4.62
N LEU A 33 -1.88 16.10 -3.61
CA LEU A 33 -1.32 16.03 -2.26
C LEU A 33 -0.26 14.92 -2.22
N GLU A 34 0.92 15.26 -1.71
CA GLU A 34 2.04 14.33 -1.58
C GLU A 34 2.32 14.02 -0.12
N HIS A 35 2.47 12.73 0.20
CA HIS A 35 2.83 12.25 1.52
C HIS A 35 4.10 11.40 1.46
N ARG A 36 5.03 11.63 2.38
CA ARG A 36 6.30 10.91 2.47
C ARG A 36 6.61 10.51 3.90
N TRP A 37 7.08 9.29 4.10
CA TRP A 37 7.61 8.82 5.37
C TRP A 37 8.64 7.71 5.14
N SER A 38 9.39 7.40 6.18
CA SER A 38 10.36 6.32 6.17
C SER A 38 10.39 5.59 7.51
N ILE A 39 10.74 4.30 7.46
CA ILE A 39 10.86 3.43 8.63
C ILE A 39 12.06 2.50 8.46
N ASP A 40 12.75 2.23 9.56
CA ASP A 40 13.88 1.32 9.59
C ASP A 40 13.45 -0.07 10.06
N PHE A 41 13.96 -1.10 9.40
CA PHE A 41 13.69 -2.50 9.68
C PHE A 41 14.98 -3.29 9.90
N PRO A 42 14.99 -4.23 10.87
CA PRO A 42 16.10 -5.12 11.12
C PRO A 42 16.08 -6.33 10.16
N HIS A 43 15.85 -6.08 8.88
CA HIS A 43 15.81 -7.10 7.82
C HIS A 43 16.54 -6.59 6.56
N SER A 44 17.18 -7.50 5.83
CA SER A 44 17.81 -7.20 4.53
C SER A 44 16.76 -6.74 3.49
N PRO A 45 17.14 -5.90 2.52
CA PRO A 45 16.19 -5.40 1.53
C PRO A 45 15.69 -6.54 0.62
N GLN A 46 16.49 -7.58 0.40
CA GLN A 46 16.10 -8.76 -0.37
C GLN A 46 15.02 -9.57 0.35
N ARG A 47 15.13 -9.73 1.68
CA ARG A 47 14.15 -10.49 2.46
C ARG A 47 12.82 -9.76 2.55
N LEU A 48 12.86 -8.44 2.77
CA LEU A 48 11.67 -7.58 2.69
C LEU A 48 11.04 -7.65 1.30
N TRP A 49 11.85 -7.51 0.24
CA TRP A 49 11.39 -7.60 -1.14
C TRP A 49 10.71 -8.93 -1.44
N ALA A 50 11.31 -10.05 -1.03
CA ALA A 50 10.75 -11.37 -1.24
C ALA A 50 9.33 -11.49 -0.63
N LEU A 51 9.15 -11.06 0.62
CA LEU A 51 7.84 -11.07 1.27
C LEU A 51 6.84 -10.12 0.59
N MET A 52 7.29 -8.94 0.18
CA MET A 52 6.44 -7.99 -0.55
C MET A 52 5.94 -8.53 -1.89
N GLN A 53 6.71 -9.36 -2.58
CA GLN A 53 6.29 -10.02 -3.83
C GLN A 53 5.53 -11.33 -3.59
N ASP A 54 5.50 -11.82 -2.36
CA ASP A 54 4.78 -13.04 -1.96
C ASP A 54 3.34 -12.72 -1.56
N TYR A 55 2.52 -12.53 -2.58
CA TYR A 55 1.11 -12.17 -2.46
C TYR A 55 0.27 -13.13 -1.61
N GLY A 56 0.68 -14.40 -1.49
CA GLY A 56 0.01 -15.37 -0.63
C GLY A 56 0.12 -15.02 0.86
N ASN A 57 1.21 -14.37 1.25
CA ASN A 57 1.50 -14.02 2.64
C ASN A 57 1.03 -12.61 3.04
N TRP A 58 0.48 -11.82 2.11
CA TRP A 58 -0.02 -10.47 2.43
C TRP A 58 -1.09 -10.48 3.52
N THR A 59 -1.95 -11.51 3.55
CA THR A 59 -3.01 -11.66 4.56
C THR A 59 -2.47 -11.84 5.99
N GLN A 60 -1.21 -12.25 6.14
CA GLN A 60 -0.59 -12.52 7.44
C GLN A 60 -0.16 -11.23 8.15
N TYR A 61 0.19 -10.19 7.41
CA TYR A 61 0.70 -8.94 7.97
C TYR A 61 -0.08 -7.69 7.56
N ALA A 62 -0.94 -7.78 6.54
CA ALA A 62 -1.84 -6.71 6.12
C ALA A 62 -3.29 -7.17 6.33
N PRO A 63 -3.84 -7.10 7.56
CA PRO A 63 -5.11 -7.76 7.95
C PRO A 63 -6.36 -7.26 7.20
N MET A 64 -6.22 -6.18 6.44
CA MET A 64 -7.29 -5.62 5.61
C MET A 64 -7.27 -6.20 4.19
N VAL A 65 -6.15 -6.77 3.75
CA VAL A 65 -6.05 -7.49 2.48
C VAL A 65 -6.69 -8.87 2.66
N ILE A 66 -7.61 -9.19 1.77
CA ILE A 66 -8.25 -10.50 1.71
C ILE A 66 -7.52 -11.38 0.68
N GLU A 67 -7.18 -10.80 -0.47
CA GLU A 67 -6.62 -11.53 -1.60
C GLU A 67 -5.90 -10.55 -2.54
N VAL A 68 -4.88 -11.03 -3.23
CA VAL A 68 -4.25 -10.33 -4.35
C VAL A 68 -4.29 -11.24 -5.56
N GLN A 69 -4.91 -10.76 -6.64
CA GLN A 69 -5.03 -11.46 -7.90
C GLN A 69 -4.08 -10.85 -8.92
N VAL A 70 -3.10 -11.62 -9.39
CA VAL A 70 -2.24 -11.19 -10.51
C VAL A 70 -3.01 -11.38 -11.81
N LEU A 71 -3.31 -10.27 -12.49
CA LEU A 71 -4.04 -10.27 -13.76
C LEU A 71 -3.10 -10.31 -14.96
N HIS A 72 -1.93 -9.70 -14.83
CA HIS A 72 -0.85 -9.76 -15.80
C HIS A 72 0.48 -9.72 -15.03
N PRO A 73 1.41 -10.68 -15.21
CA PRO A 73 2.60 -10.80 -14.37
C PRO A 73 3.65 -9.69 -14.59
N GLY A 74 3.59 -8.98 -15.72
CA GLY A 74 4.63 -8.06 -16.13
C GLY A 74 5.80 -8.77 -16.81
N ASP A 75 6.95 -8.12 -16.88
CA ASP A 75 8.20 -8.70 -17.37
C ASP A 75 8.89 -9.59 -16.31
N ALA A 76 10.08 -10.10 -16.64
CA ALA A 76 10.84 -10.98 -15.75
C ALA A 76 11.21 -10.36 -14.38
N GLN A 77 11.19 -9.02 -14.27
CA GLN A 77 11.45 -8.30 -13.03
C GLN A 77 10.17 -7.84 -12.34
N GLY A 78 9.00 -8.03 -12.98
CA GLY A 78 7.69 -7.60 -12.51
C GLY A 78 7.27 -6.21 -12.99
N ASN A 79 8.02 -5.59 -13.91
CA ASN A 79 7.64 -4.31 -14.49
C ASN A 79 6.45 -4.50 -15.44
N GLY A 80 5.40 -3.69 -15.31
CA GLY A 80 4.13 -3.89 -16.02
C GLY A 80 3.24 -4.98 -15.40
N LEU A 81 3.50 -5.37 -14.15
CA LEU A 81 2.60 -6.22 -13.37
C LEU A 81 1.28 -5.48 -13.15
N LEU A 82 0.17 -6.13 -13.49
CA LEU A 82 -1.19 -5.67 -13.17
C LEU A 82 -1.79 -6.62 -12.15
N ARG A 83 -2.20 -6.08 -10.99
CA ARG A 83 -2.81 -6.87 -9.92
C ARG A 83 -4.10 -6.23 -9.43
N ARG A 84 -5.03 -7.05 -8.95
CA ARG A 84 -6.21 -6.63 -8.21
C ARG A 84 -6.03 -6.97 -6.74
N VAL A 85 -6.03 -5.96 -5.88
CA VAL A 85 -6.01 -6.16 -4.42
C VAL A 85 -7.43 -6.11 -3.91
N ILE A 86 -7.89 -7.20 -3.30
CA ILE A 86 -9.21 -7.31 -2.68
C ILE A 86 -9.05 -7.11 -1.18
N TYR A 87 -9.91 -6.28 -0.61
CA TYR A 87 -9.78 -5.85 0.77
C TYR A 87 -11.13 -5.79 1.49
N GLN A 88 -11.05 -5.93 2.81
CA GLN A 88 -12.19 -5.82 3.70
C GLN A 88 -12.55 -4.34 3.87
N MET A 89 -13.84 -4.01 3.75
CA MET A 89 -14.41 -2.71 4.07
C MET A 89 -15.22 -2.83 5.36
N PRO A 90 -15.53 -1.70 6.04
CA PRO A 90 -16.45 -1.70 7.16
C PRO A 90 -17.80 -2.32 6.80
N LEU A 91 -18.52 -2.75 7.84
CA LEU A 91 -19.84 -3.36 7.70
C LEU A 91 -19.82 -4.63 6.84
N GLY A 92 -18.68 -5.36 6.84
CA GLY A 92 -18.56 -6.63 6.12
C GLY A 92 -18.44 -6.50 4.59
N ARG A 93 -18.42 -5.29 4.04
CA ARG A 93 -18.32 -5.07 2.59
C ARG A 93 -16.92 -5.45 2.07
N ARG A 94 -16.79 -5.68 0.78
CA ARG A 94 -15.50 -5.86 0.10
C ARG A 94 -15.31 -4.76 -0.92
N GLY A 95 -14.07 -4.33 -1.12
CA GLY A 95 -13.69 -3.51 -2.26
C GLY A 95 -12.50 -4.12 -2.99
N SER A 96 -12.17 -3.54 -4.14
CA SER A 96 -10.99 -3.93 -4.90
C SER A 96 -10.31 -2.74 -5.55
N ALA A 97 -8.98 -2.76 -5.55
CA ALA A 97 -8.13 -1.80 -6.25
C ALA A 97 -7.46 -2.49 -7.43
N LEU A 98 -7.38 -1.84 -8.59
CA LEU A 98 -6.57 -2.28 -9.71
C LEU A 98 -5.26 -1.51 -9.70
N GLU A 99 -4.13 -2.21 -9.61
CA GLU A 99 -2.80 -1.62 -9.46
C GLU A 99 -1.90 -2.05 -10.61
N LEU A 100 -1.36 -1.07 -11.34
CA LEU A 100 -0.28 -1.24 -12.31
C LEU A 100 1.05 -0.93 -11.64
N VAL A 101 1.99 -1.85 -11.66
CA VAL A 101 3.33 -1.70 -11.09
C VAL A 101 4.32 -1.38 -12.19
N THR A 102 5.09 -0.31 -12.01
CA THR A 102 6.11 0.17 -12.95
C THR A 102 7.41 0.53 -12.24
N ASP A 103 8.45 0.87 -13.00
CA ASP A 103 9.76 1.32 -12.50
C ASP A 103 10.39 0.35 -11.49
N VAL A 104 10.18 -0.95 -11.74
CA VAL A 104 10.63 -1.99 -10.82
C VAL A 104 12.14 -2.10 -10.86
N THR A 105 12.76 -2.02 -9.69
CA THR A 105 14.14 -2.44 -9.49
C THR A 105 14.19 -3.42 -8.32
N PRO A 106 14.47 -4.71 -8.55
CA PRO A 106 14.44 -5.74 -7.51
C PRO A 106 15.25 -5.36 -6.28
N ALA A 107 14.67 -5.60 -5.10
CA ALA A 107 15.22 -5.25 -3.79
C ALA A 107 15.60 -3.76 -3.60
N ARG A 108 15.09 -2.87 -4.48
CA ARG A 108 15.30 -1.42 -4.37
C ARG A 108 14.00 -0.63 -4.40
N GLY A 109 12.97 -1.07 -5.11
CA GLY A 109 11.71 -0.36 -5.13
C GLY A 109 10.88 -0.56 -6.40
N TYR A 110 9.71 0.08 -6.39
CA TYR A 110 8.80 0.16 -7.53
C TYR A 110 7.85 1.35 -7.36
N THR A 111 7.21 1.74 -8.45
CA THR A 111 6.04 2.63 -8.49
C THR A 111 4.79 1.77 -8.67
N TYR A 112 3.69 2.09 -8.00
CA TYR A 112 2.38 1.54 -8.30
C TYR A 112 1.40 2.67 -8.63
N THR A 113 0.57 2.45 -9.64
CA THR A 113 -0.55 3.31 -10.00
C THR A 113 -1.85 2.57 -9.72
N MET A 114 -2.64 3.08 -8.79
CA MET A 114 -4.01 2.63 -8.57
C MET A 114 -4.90 3.25 -9.65
N ILE A 115 -5.37 2.40 -10.56
CA ILE A 115 -6.19 2.81 -11.71
C ILE A 115 -7.62 3.07 -11.24
N SER A 116 -8.10 4.28 -11.49
CA SER A 116 -9.46 4.70 -11.17
C SER A 116 -10.41 4.44 -12.34
N ALA A 117 -11.69 4.20 -12.02
CA ALA A 117 -12.74 4.21 -13.02
C ALA A 117 -13.05 5.64 -13.52
N THR A 118 -12.63 6.66 -12.77
CA THR A 118 -12.80 8.07 -13.14
C THR A 118 -11.52 8.60 -13.77
N PRO A 119 -11.55 9.10 -15.01
CA PRO A 119 -10.39 9.71 -15.65
C PRO A 119 -9.77 10.84 -14.81
N GLY A 120 -8.44 10.89 -14.73
CA GLY A 120 -7.71 11.90 -13.96
C GLY A 120 -7.66 11.66 -12.45
N ASN A 121 -8.27 10.59 -11.96
CA ASN A 121 -8.35 10.26 -10.54
C ASN A 121 -7.47 9.06 -10.13
N ASP A 122 -6.44 8.76 -10.92
CA ASP A 122 -5.44 7.75 -10.58
C ASP A 122 -4.60 8.23 -9.40
N GLN A 123 -4.16 7.29 -8.58
CA GLN A 123 -3.26 7.55 -7.45
C GLN A 123 -1.95 6.82 -7.69
N THR A 124 -0.85 7.43 -7.29
CA THR A 124 0.47 6.84 -7.47
C THR A 124 1.16 6.73 -6.13
N GLY A 125 1.68 5.55 -5.81
CA GLY A 125 2.60 5.37 -4.70
C GLY A 125 3.96 4.86 -5.18
N LYS A 126 4.99 5.19 -4.43
CA LYS A 126 6.36 4.78 -4.69
C LYS A 126 6.96 4.23 -3.41
N LEU A 127 7.53 3.04 -3.53
CA LEU A 127 8.24 2.38 -2.44
C LEU A 127 9.70 2.23 -2.81
N ARG A 128 10.58 2.56 -1.88
CA ARG A 128 12.04 2.38 -2.03
C ARG A 128 12.62 1.70 -0.81
N LEU A 129 13.49 0.72 -1.03
CA LEU A 129 14.28 0.05 -0.01
C LEU A 129 15.71 0.56 -0.10
N GLU A 130 16.18 1.16 0.99
CA GLU A 130 17.54 1.65 1.14
C GLU A 130 18.28 0.78 2.14
N ARG A 131 19.38 0.19 1.71
CA ARG A 131 20.23 -0.59 2.59
C ARG A 131 20.96 0.33 3.57
N LEU A 132 20.81 0.04 4.87
CA LEU A 132 21.56 0.72 5.95
C LEU A 132 22.73 -0.13 6.46
N GLY A 133 22.58 -1.47 6.40
CA GLY A 133 23.58 -2.43 6.88
C GLY A 133 23.47 -3.78 6.17
N ARG A 134 24.00 -4.84 6.77
CA ARG A 134 23.87 -6.21 6.23
C ARG A 134 22.41 -6.67 6.29
N ASN A 135 21.82 -6.64 7.48
CA ASN A 135 20.42 -7.02 7.71
C ASN A 135 19.59 -5.83 8.20
N GLU A 136 19.84 -4.64 7.65
CA GLU A 136 19.13 -3.41 8.02
C GLU A 136 18.73 -2.61 6.78
N THR A 137 17.47 -2.19 6.75
CA THR A 137 16.88 -1.48 5.61
C THR A 137 16.02 -0.33 6.08
N ARG A 138 16.13 0.83 5.43
CA ARG A 138 15.14 1.90 5.48
C ARG A 138 14.17 1.78 4.33
N LEU A 139 12.89 1.56 4.63
CA LEU A 139 11.81 1.69 3.66
C LEU A 139 11.40 3.15 3.58
N HIS A 140 11.33 3.68 2.36
CA HIS A 140 10.76 4.99 2.04
C HIS A 140 9.46 4.77 1.29
N PHE A 141 8.42 5.46 1.73
CA PHE A 141 7.12 5.43 1.09
C PHE A 141 6.73 6.85 0.71
N GLU A 142 6.30 7.01 -0.53
CA GLU A 142 5.75 8.24 -1.08
C GLU A 142 4.42 7.93 -1.75
N GLU A 143 3.43 8.80 -1.60
CA GLU A 143 2.14 8.63 -2.25
C GLU A 143 1.53 9.96 -2.64
N ARG A 144 0.92 9.98 -3.82
CA ARG A 144 0.28 11.13 -4.45
C ARG A 144 -1.18 10.81 -4.72
N TYR A 145 -2.04 11.72 -4.26
CA TYR A 145 -3.49 11.56 -4.34
C TYR A 145 -4.14 12.79 -4.98
N ASN A 146 -5.18 12.52 -5.78
CA ASN A 146 -6.12 13.53 -6.25
C ASN A 146 -7.46 13.36 -5.51
N LEU A 147 -7.66 14.05 -4.38
CA LEU A 147 -9.00 14.09 -3.75
C LEU A 147 -9.85 15.19 -4.40
N THR A 148 -10.54 14.83 -5.49
CA THR A 148 -11.36 15.79 -6.25
C THR A 148 -12.79 15.94 -5.74
N ALA A 149 -13.28 15.05 -4.86
CA ALA A 149 -14.70 14.98 -4.52
C ALA A 149 -15.10 15.64 -3.18
N PHE A 150 -16.07 16.55 -3.24
CA PHE A 150 -16.80 17.11 -2.09
C PHE A 150 -17.75 16.06 -1.47
N PRO A 151 -17.99 16.01 -0.14
CA PRO A 151 -17.52 16.89 0.93
C PRO A 151 -16.20 16.45 1.60
N TRP A 152 -15.52 15.43 1.06
CA TRP A 152 -14.36 14.80 1.70
C TRP A 152 -13.15 15.72 1.82
N ARG A 153 -13.07 16.75 0.96
CA ARG A 153 -12.14 17.88 1.09
C ARG A 153 -12.14 18.53 2.49
N LEU A 154 -13.28 18.56 3.19
CA LEU A 154 -13.39 19.19 4.52
C LEU A 154 -12.77 18.33 5.66
N PHE A 155 -12.68 17.02 5.48
CA PHE A 155 -12.10 16.08 6.46
C PHE A 155 -10.78 15.47 5.99
N GLU A 156 -10.29 15.96 4.87
CA GLU A 156 -9.16 15.48 4.09
C GLU A 156 -7.93 15.14 4.94
N LYS A 157 -7.47 16.07 5.78
CA LYS A 157 -6.29 15.84 6.64
C LYS A 157 -6.47 14.72 7.67
N GLN A 158 -7.66 14.59 8.26
CA GLN A 158 -7.94 13.54 9.26
C GLN A 158 -8.02 12.17 8.60
N ILE A 159 -8.66 12.14 7.45
CA ILE A 159 -8.76 11.03 6.53
C ILE A 159 -7.36 10.50 6.19
N TYR A 160 -6.47 11.39 5.76
CA TYR A 160 -5.09 11.05 5.40
C TYR A 160 -4.24 10.59 6.57
N GLY A 161 -4.24 11.31 7.69
CA GLY A 161 -3.45 10.89 8.86
C GLY A 161 -3.84 9.49 9.34
N PHE A 162 -5.12 9.17 9.22
CA PHE A 162 -5.63 7.84 9.52
C PHE A 162 -5.15 6.77 8.51
N ILE A 163 -5.19 7.03 7.19
CA ILE A 163 -4.62 6.13 6.17
C ILE A 163 -3.17 5.80 6.46
N ASN A 164 -2.39 6.86 6.67
CA ASN A 164 -0.95 6.78 6.75
C ASN A 164 -0.52 5.91 7.92
N LYS A 165 -1.19 6.11 9.06
CA LYS A 165 -0.99 5.28 10.24
C LYS A 165 -1.21 3.79 9.95
N LYS A 166 -2.17 3.46 9.08
CA LYS A 166 -2.51 2.08 8.75
C LYS A 166 -1.60 1.43 7.72
N ASN A 167 -1.14 2.19 6.73
CA ASN A 167 -0.09 1.74 5.82
C ASN A 167 1.20 1.48 6.60
N GLU A 168 1.57 2.39 7.52
CA GLU A 168 2.71 2.21 8.40
C GLU A 168 2.55 1.00 9.33
N GLU A 169 1.37 0.80 9.95
CA GLU A 169 1.07 -0.38 10.76
C GLU A 169 1.23 -1.69 9.96
N SER A 170 0.83 -1.72 8.69
CA SER A 170 1.00 -2.90 7.82
C SER A 170 2.48 -3.18 7.55
N MET A 171 3.29 -2.14 7.30
CA MET A 171 4.74 -2.32 7.09
C MET A 171 5.45 -2.73 8.39
N ARG A 172 5.02 -2.23 9.54
CA ARG A 172 5.50 -2.69 10.86
C ARG A 172 5.14 -4.15 11.12
N SER A 173 3.92 -4.54 10.78
CA SER A 173 3.45 -5.93 10.91
C SER A 173 4.21 -6.87 9.99
N MET A 174 4.59 -6.43 8.78
CA MET A 174 5.46 -7.19 7.86
C MET A 174 6.82 -7.47 8.52
N SER A 175 7.43 -6.45 9.12
CA SER A 175 8.70 -6.62 9.83
C SER A 175 8.56 -7.53 11.05
N ALA A 176 7.46 -7.44 11.81
CA ALA A 176 7.21 -8.32 12.93
C ALA A 176 7.05 -9.77 12.48
N TRP A 177 6.29 -10.00 11.40
CA TRP A 177 6.08 -11.32 10.82
C TRP A 177 7.42 -11.96 10.38
N LEU A 178 8.31 -11.22 9.73
CA LEU A 178 9.65 -11.72 9.37
C LEU A 178 10.53 -12.09 10.58
N THR A 179 10.36 -11.37 11.70
CA THR A 179 11.04 -11.69 12.96
C THR A 179 10.49 -12.97 13.58
N GLU A 180 9.17 -13.18 13.50
CA GLU A 180 8.48 -14.35 14.04
C GLU A 180 8.69 -15.61 13.17
N HIS A 181 9.01 -15.44 11.89
CA HIS A 181 9.17 -16.52 10.91
C HIS A 181 10.62 -16.55 10.36
N PRO A 182 11.63 -16.89 11.17
CA PRO A 182 13.03 -16.97 10.72
C PRO A 182 13.25 -17.99 9.59
N GLU A 183 12.39 -19.00 9.48
CA GLU A 183 12.38 -20.00 8.42
C GLU A 183 11.88 -19.47 7.07
N TYR A 184 11.27 -18.27 7.03
CA TYR A 184 10.90 -17.64 5.77
C TYR A 184 12.13 -17.03 5.09
N ARG A 185 12.55 -17.65 3.98
CA ARG A 185 13.71 -17.21 3.17
C ARG A 185 14.97 -16.95 4.01
N PRO A 186 15.47 -17.94 4.78
CA PRO A 186 16.67 -17.79 5.60
C PRO A 186 17.91 -17.55 4.74
N ASP A 187 17.88 -17.96 3.47
CA ASP A 187 18.90 -17.70 2.47
C ASP A 187 19.12 -16.20 2.18
N LEU A 188 18.15 -15.35 2.54
CA LEU A 188 18.21 -13.90 2.35
C LEU A 188 18.61 -13.14 3.62
N VAL A 189 18.88 -13.84 4.73
CA VAL A 189 19.42 -13.22 5.94
C VAL A 189 20.92 -13.01 5.75
N GLU A 190 21.34 -11.75 5.83
CA GLU A 190 22.75 -11.38 5.66
C GLU A 190 23.40 -11.19 7.03
N THR A 191 24.17 -12.19 7.47
CA THR A 191 24.93 -12.19 8.72
C THR A 191 26.23 -11.38 8.62
#